data_AF-R5JBG6-F1
#
_entry.id   AF-R5JBG6-F1
#
_cell.length_a   1.000
_cell.length_b   1.000
_cell.length_c   1.000
_cell.angle_alpha   90.00
_cell.angle_beta   90.00
_cell.angle_gamma   90.00
#
_symmetry.space_group_name_H-M   'P 1'
#
loop_
_entity.id
_entity.type
_entity.pdbx_description
1 polymer ?
#
loop_
_entity_poly.entity_id
_entity_poly.type
_entity_poly.pdbx_seq_one_letter_code
_entity_poly.pdbx_strand_id
1 'polypeptide(L)'
;MNEYEYEPNPMLQNIVKQPKKTNKLVIILSVVIAVLILIIILMMAFGGPDVVVTETERLQSLDEVAVELEYFIDENKLDVLDAYGYDDLTRVAINKICTGVYNCEQIDGVEVEKYINNIFDKEVTFSDVNCELNDGVLYTYNSENNTFVWNNNHTGHGGVGTEPIYTKVNSIKRDGDKIKLVLNKLYYNPLQSDYITTDPLGINRVYNANDYMHTTENGEDIDLTKLSANYENNFDNLKNIGTRYSYTFAKKDGHYVLEDYDVISAED
;
A
#
# COMPACT_ATOMS: atom_id res chain seq x y z
N MET A 1 -11.98 -46.93 94.39
CA MET A 1 -11.72 -46.45 93.02
C MET A 1 -11.57 -44.95 93.12
N ASN A 2 -10.36 -44.44 92.90
CA ASN A 2 -10.06 -43.01 92.95
C ASN A 2 -10.46 -42.39 91.61
N GLU A 3 -11.42 -41.47 91.63
CA GLU A 3 -11.64 -40.55 90.52
C GLU A 3 -10.63 -39.40 90.68
N TYR A 4 -9.72 -39.29 89.72
CA TYR A 4 -8.84 -38.14 89.60
C TYR A 4 -9.65 -37.01 88.95
N GLU A 5 -10.00 -35.99 89.74
CA GLU A 5 -10.52 -34.73 89.23
C GLU A 5 -9.35 -33.95 88.61
N TYR A 6 -9.44 -33.65 87.32
CA TYR A 6 -8.42 -32.88 86.61
C TYR A 6 -8.58 -31.40 86.97
N GLU A 7 -7.67 -30.87 87.81
CA GLU A 7 -7.50 -29.43 87.97
C GLU A 7 -6.59 -28.88 86.85
N PRO A 8 -7.09 -27.97 85.98
CA PRO A 8 -6.24 -27.38 84.96
C PRO A 8 -5.16 -26.48 85.58
N ASN A 9 -3.93 -26.60 85.08
CA ASN A 9 -2.79 -25.81 85.52
C ASN A 9 -3.03 -24.30 85.33
N PRO A 10 -2.98 -23.48 86.40
CA PRO A 10 -3.24 -22.03 86.31
C PRO A 10 -2.22 -21.26 85.47
N MET A 11 -1.03 -21.83 85.18
CA MET A 11 -0.05 -21.20 84.29
C MET A 11 -0.46 -21.15 82.81
N LEU A 12 -1.45 -21.93 82.38
CA LEU A 12 -1.96 -21.89 80.99
C LEU A 12 -3.09 -20.86 80.78
N GLN A 13 -3.59 -20.22 81.83
CA GLN A 13 -4.66 -19.21 81.72
C GLN A 13 -4.15 -17.80 81.35
N ASN A 14 -2.81 -17.61 81.28
CA ASN A 14 -2.19 -16.34 80.93
C ASN A 14 -1.48 -16.36 79.56
N ILE A 15 -2.03 -17.06 78.56
CA ILE A 15 -1.71 -16.73 77.16
C ILE A 15 -2.44 -15.43 76.82
N VAL A 16 -1.77 -14.34 77.20
CA VAL A 16 -1.98 -12.94 76.86
C VAL A 16 -2.78 -12.79 75.57
N LYS A 17 -4.03 -12.32 75.69
CA LYS A 17 -4.71 -11.61 74.59
C LYS A 17 -3.89 -10.36 74.29
N GLN A 18 -2.90 -10.47 73.42
CA GLN A 18 -2.30 -9.28 72.82
C GLN A 18 -3.36 -8.64 71.90
N PRO A 19 -3.68 -7.36 72.06
CA PRO A 19 -4.44 -6.67 71.02
C PRO A 19 -3.53 -6.59 69.79
N LYS A 20 -3.89 -7.31 68.72
CA LYS A 20 -3.36 -7.05 67.37
C LYS A 20 -3.82 -5.65 66.96
N LYS A 21 -3.14 -4.61 67.43
CA LYS A 21 -3.21 -3.30 66.78
C LYS A 21 -2.51 -3.48 65.44
N THR A 22 -3.30 -3.65 64.39
CA THR A 22 -2.82 -3.60 63.01
C THR A 22 -1.99 -2.34 62.88
N ASN A 23 -0.70 -2.51 62.61
CA ASN A 23 0.25 -1.41 62.62
C ASN A 23 -0.08 -0.55 61.39
N LYS A 24 -0.92 0.48 61.58
CA LYS A 24 -1.46 1.32 60.49
C LYS A 24 -0.35 1.85 59.59
N LEU A 25 0.83 2.07 60.16
CA LEU A 25 2.04 2.46 59.45
C LEU A 25 2.44 1.45 58.36
N VAL A 26 2.38 0.15 58.64
CA VAL A 26 2.73 -0.92 57.69
C VAL A 26 1.72 -0.97 56.55
N ILE A 27 0.43 -0.77 56.84
CA ILE A 27 -0.63 -0.71 55.83
C ILE A 27 -0.46 0.53 54.94
N ILE A 28 -0.15 1.68 55.53
CA ILE A 28 0.11 2.91 54.77
C ILE A 28 1.34 2.74 53.88
N LEU A 29 2.42 2.15 54.41
CA LEU A 29 3.66 1.94 53.67
C LEU A 29 3.45 0.99 52.48
N SER A 30 2.68 -0.09 52.66
CA SER A 30 2.38 -1.02 51.57
C SER A 30 1.50 -0.40 50.49
N VAL A 31 0.56 0.47 50.85
CA VAL A 31 -0.25 1.24 49.88
C VAL A 31 0.63 2.22 49.10
N VAL A 32 1.54 2.94 49.77
CA VAL A 32 2.46 3.89 49.10
C VAL A 32 3.37 3.18 48.10
N ILE A 33 3.92 2.01 48.47
CA ILE A 33 4.75 1.20 47.58
C ILE A 33 3.94 0.71 46.38
N ALA A 34 2.70 0.23 46.58
CA ALA A 34 1.84 -0.20 45.50
C ALA A 34 1.52 0.95 44.51
N VAL A 35 1.27 2.16 45.02
CA VAL A 35 1.04 3.35 44.19
C VAL A 35 2.30 3.75 43.41
N LEU A 36 3.48 3.71 44.04
CA LEU A 36 4.75 4.00 43.35
C LEU A 36 5.03 3.01 42.22
N ILE A 37 4.81 1.72 42.45
CA ILE A 37 4.95 0.70 41.41
C ILE A 37 3.95 0.96 40.28
N LEU A 38 2.71 1.33 40.60
CA LEU A 38 1.69 1.66 39.61
C LEU A 38 2.11 2.87 38.75
N ILE A 39 2.66 3.92 39.36
CA ILE A 39 3.16 5.12 38.65
C ILE A 39 4.31 4.74 37.71
N ILE A 40 5.24 3.90 38.16
CA ILE A 40 6.36 3.44 37.34
C ILE A 40 5.87 2.60 36.16
N ILE A 41 4.89 1.71 36.37
CA ILE A 41 4.27 0.93 35.30
C ILE A 41 3.52 1.86 34.33
N LEU A 42 2.79 2.86 34.83
CA LEU A 42 2.11 3.85 34.00
C LEU A 42 3.12 4.69 33.20
N MET A 43 4.26 5.08 33.79
CA MET A 43 5.34 5.77 33.08
C MET A 43 5.96 4.89 31.99
N MET A 44 6.11 3.58 32.22
CA MET A 44 6.57 2.65 31.18
C MET A 44 5.51 2.36 30.11
N ALA A 45 4.22 2.35 30.48
CA ALA A 45 3.11 2.08 29.55
C ALA A 45 2.73 3.28 28.70
N PHE A 46 2.93 4.51 29.20
CA PHE A 46 2.54 5.77 28.54
C PHE A 46 3.71 6.69 28.21
N GLY A 47 4.94 6.33 28.59
CA GLY A 47 6.14 7.15 28.42
C GLY A 47 7.30 6.35 27.84
N GLY A 48 7.07 5.64 26.73
CA GLY A 48 8.19 5.36 25.83
C GLY A 48 8.85 6.68 25.44
N PRO A 49 10.18 6.78 25.37
CA PRO A 49 10.80 8.00 24.86
C PRO A 49 10.22 8.27 23.47
N ASP A 50 9.64 9.45 23.27
CA ASP A 50 9.35 9.94 21.92
C ASP A 50 10.69 9.87 21.18
N VAL A 51 10.83 8.88 20.30
CA VAL A 51 11.99 8.77 19.44
C VAL A 51 11.91 9.98 18.54
N VAL A 52 12.70 11.00 18.85
CA VAL A 52 12.83 12.19 18.01
C VAL A 52 13.57 11.74 16.75
N VAL A 53 12.81 11.23 15.79
CA VAL A 53 13.32 10.91 14.45
C VAL A 53 13.77 12.22 13.83
N THR A 54 15.03 12.31 13.43
CA THR A 54 15.55 13.51 12.78
C THR A 54 14.85 13.74 11.44
N GLU A 55 14.87 14.97 10.93
CA GLU A 55 14.24 15.26 9.63
C GLU A 55 14.83 14.40 8.50
N THR A 56 16.14 14.14 8.55
CA THR A 56 16.83 13.25 7.60
C THR A 56 16.33 11.81 7.68
N GLU A 57 16.24 11.24 8.89
CA GLU A 57 15.72 9.88 9.07
C GLU A 57 14.23 9.78 8.69
N ARG A 58 13.46 10.85 8.93
CA ARG A 58 12.06 10.94 8.49
C ARG A 58 11.94 10.97 6.97
N LEU A 59 12.81 11.70 6.29
CA LEU A 59 12.84 11.75 4.82
C LEU A 59 13.28 10.40 4.24
N GLN A 60 14.33 9.79 4.80
CA GLN A 60 14.78 8.45 4.40
C GLN A 60 13.66 7.40 4.59
N SER A 61 12.94 7.44 5.70
CA SER A 61 11.81 6.51 5.90
C SER A 61 10.65 6.80 4.93
N LEU A 62 10.45 8.04 4.50
CA LEU A 62 9.43 8.36 3.50
C LEU A 62 9.86 7.88 2.11
N ASP A 63 11.14 8.00 1.78
CA ASP A 63 11.71 7.47 0.54
C ASP A 63 11.58 5.93 0.50
N GLU A 64 11.88 5.24 1.59
CA GLU A 64 11.67 3.78 1.70
C GLU A 64 10.19 3.39 1.50
N VAL A 65 9.26 4.12 2.13
CA VAL A 65 7.81 3.90 1.94
C VAL A 65 7.39 4.20 0.50
N ALA A 66 7.97 5.22 -0.12
CA ALA A 66 7.67 5.53 -1.51
C ALA A 66 8.14 4.44 -2.46
N VAL A 67 9.33 3.87 -2.23
CA VAL A 67 9.81 2.71 -3.01
C VAL A 67 8.86 1.52 -2.85
N GLU A 68 8.39 1.24 -1.63
CA GLU A 68 7.39 0.20 -1.38
C GLU A 68 6.07 0.47 -2.14
N LEU A 69 5.58 1.72 -2.09
CA LEU A 69 4.36 2.12 -2.78
C LEU A 69 4.52 2.14 -4.32
N GLU A 70 5.70 2.48 -4.83
CA GLU A 70 6.01 2.38 -6.26
C GLU A 70 6.02 0.92 -6.72
N TYR A 71 6.64 0.04 -5.94
CA TYR A 71 6.59 -1.40 -6.20
C TYR A 71 5.15 -1.91 -6.19
N PHE A 72 4.33 -1.44 -5.25
CA PHE A 72 2.90 -1.77 -5.21
C PHE A 72 2.15 -1.29 -6.46
N ILE A 73 2.42 -0.08 -6.96
CA ILE A 73 1.80 0.47 -8.18
C ILE A 73 2.18 -0.38 -9.40
N ASP A 74 3.46 -0.74 -9.51
CA ASP A 74 3.99 -1.56 -10.60
C ASP A 74 3.43 -2.99 -10.57
N GLU A 75 3.48 -3.66 -9.41
CA GLU A 75 2.96 -5.01 -9.24
C GLU A 75 1.47 -5.07 -9.60
N ASN A 76 0.70 -4.07 -9.23
CA ASN A 76 -0.74 -4.03 -9.49
C ASN A 76 -1.12 -3.50 -10.87
N LYS A 77 -0.15 -3.15 -11.73
CA LYS A 77 -0.40 -2.63 -13.09
C LYS A 77 -1.45 -1.51 -13.09
N LEU A 78 -1.30 -0.57 -12.15
CA LEU A 78 -2.20 0.57 -12.03
C LEU A 78 -1.95 1.63 -13.13
N ASP A 79 -0.99 1.41 -14.01
CA ASP A 79 -0.75 2.21 -15.21
C ASP A 79 -1.92 2.21 -16.19
N VAL A 80 -2.80 1.21 -16.16
CA VAL A 80 -4.07 1.25 -16.90
C VAL A 80 -4.99 2.36 -16.35
N LEU A 81 -4.99 2.62 -15.04
CA LEU A 81 -5.71 3.79 -14.51
C LEU A 81 -5.11 5.10 -15.03
N ASP A 82 -3.82 5.10 -15.35
CA ASP A 82 -3.14 6.31 -15.79
C ASP A 82 -3.57 6.82 -17.16
N ALA A 83 -3.96 5.89 -18.03
CA ALA A 83 -4.44 6.22 -19.35
C ALA A 83 -5.95 6.53 -19.36
N TYR A 84 -6.73 5.97 -18.42
CA TYR A 84 -8.19 5.85 -18.59
C TYR A 84 -9.03 6.30 -17.37
N GLY A 85 -8.40 6.59 -16.24
CA GLY A 85 -9.06 7.12 -15.04
C GLY A 85 -9.73 6.08 -14.14
N TYR A 86 -10.39 6.57 -13.09
CA TYR A 86 -10.89 5.78 -11.97
C TYR A 86 -12.11 4.90 -12.29
N ASP A 87 -12.83 5.19 -13.37
CA ASP A 87 -14.05 4.45 -13.75
C ASP A 87 -13.77 3.03 -14.29
N ASP A 88 -12.49 2.68 -14.43
CA ASP A 88 -12.04 1.47 -15.14
C ASP A 88 -11.41 0.40 -14.23
N LEU A 89 -11.60 0.52 -12.90
CA LEU A 89 -11.05 -0.40 -11.90
C LEU A 89 -11.36 -1.87 -12.17
N THR A 90 -12.57 -2.16 -12.65
CA THR A 90 -12.99 -3.51 -13.02
C THR A 90 -12.11 -4.08 -14.12
N ARG A 91 -11.76 -3.28 -15.12
CA ARG A 91 -10.88 -3.72 -16.20
C ARG A 91 -9.44 -3.90 -15.74
N VAL A 92 -8.93 -2.98 -14.92
CA VAL A 92 -7.59 -3.11 -14.32
C VAL A 92 -7.49 -4.41 -13.53
N ALA A 93 -8.49 -4.69 -12.70
CA ALA A 93 -8.59 -5.92 -11.92
C ALA A 93 -8.61 -7.17 -12.81
N ILE A 94 -9.44 -7.17 -13.86
CA ILE A 94 -9.52 -8.26 -14.83
C ILE A 94 -8.16 -8.47 -15.53
N ASN A 95 -7.53 -7.41 -16.02
CA ASN A 95 -6.22 -7.48 -16.67
C ASN A 95 -5.15 -8.06 -15.73
N LYS A 96 -5.17 -7.66 -14.45
CA LYS A 96 -4.25 -8.19 -13.44
C LYS A 96 -4.48 -9.68 -13.20
N ILE A 97 -5.73 -10.10 -12.99
CA ILE A 97 -6.10 -11.51 -12.78
C ILE A 97 -5.69 -12.37 -13.98
N CYS A 98 -5.76 -11.80 -15.18
CA CYS A 98 -5.53 -12.51 -16.43
C CYS A 98 -4.15 -12.26 -17.05
N THR A 99 -3.20 -11.68 -16.30
CA THR A 99 -1.87 -11.32 -16.81
C THR A 99 -1.20 -12.52 -17.52
N GLY A 100 -0.79 -12.33 -18.77
CA GLY A 100 -0.15 -13.37 -19.58
C GLY A 100 -1.11 -14.29 -20.35
N VAL A 101 -2.43 -14.06 -20.27
CA VAL A 101 -3.45 -14.81 -21.03
C VAL A 101 -4.19 -13.84 -21.96
N TYR A 102 -3.98 -14.00 -23.27
CA TYR A 102 -4.56 -13.11 -24.29
C TYR A 102 -6.10 -13.13 -24.33
N ASN A 103 -6.73 -14.20 -23.83
CA ASN A 103 -8.18 -14.39 -23.78
C ASN A 103 -8.58 -15.08 -22.47
N CYS A 104 -8.87 -14.28 -21.44
CA CYS A 104 -9.41 -14.79 -20.19
C CYS A 104 -10.92 -15.00 -20.36
N GLU A 105 -11.33 -16.19 -20.79
CA GLU A 105 -12.70 -16.44 -21.27
C GLU A 105 -13.78 -16.14 -20.23
N GLN A 106 -13.51 -16.45 -18.97
CA GLN A 106 -14.44 -16.24 -17.86
C GLN A 106 -13.70 -15.93 -16.57
N ILE A 107 -14.20 -14.95 -15.81
CA ILE A 107 -13.59 -14.48 -14.56
C ILE A 107 -14.68 -14.36 -13.49
N ASP A 108 -14.39 -14.83 -12.29
CA ASP A 108 -15.29 -14.69 -11.14
C ASP A 108 -15.29 -13.24 -10.63
N GLY A 109 -16.47 -12.64 -10.55
CA GLY A 109 -16.68 -11.30 -10.00
C GLY A 109 -16.26 -11.18 -8.54
N VAL A 110 -16.30 -12.26 -7.75
CA VAL A 110 -15.80 -12.26 -6.36
C VAL A 110 -14.30 -11.99 -6.32
N GLU A 111 -13.53 -12.57 -7.24
CA GLU A 111 -12.07 -12.35 -7.28
C GLU A 111 -11.74 -10.93 -7.77
N VAL A 112 -12.52 -10.40 -8.72
CA VAL A 112 -12.42 -9.01 -9.16
C VAL A 112 -12.72 -8.05 -8.00
N GLU A 113 -13.81 -8.30 -7.25
CA GLU A 113 -14.23 -7.47 -6.11
C GLU A 113 -13.16 -7.49 -5.01
N LYS A 114 -12.68 -8.69 -4.67
CA LYS A 114 -11.62 -8.88 -3.67
C LYS A 114 -10.35 -8.15 -4.07
N TYR A 115 -9.96 -8.21 -5.34
CA TYR A 115 -8.80 -7.47 -5.83
C TYR A 115 -8.98 -5.96 -5.64
N ILE A 116 -10.10 -5.40 -6.09
CA ILE A 116 -10.36 -3.96 -5.99
C ILE A 116 -10.42 -3.53 -4.52
N ASN A 117 -11.11 -4.28 -3.66
CA ASN A 117 -11.19 -3.97 -2.22
C ASN A 117 -9.82 -3.97 -1.54
N ASN A 118 -8.94 -4.91 -1.89
CA ASN A 118 -7.59 -4.98 -1.32
C ASN A 118 -6.73 -3.77 -1.68
N ILE A 119 -6.99 -3.13 -2.82
CA ILE A 119 -6.16 -2.04 -3.34
C ILE A 119 -6.77 -0.68 -3.06
N PHE A 120 -8.10 -0.53 -3.22
CA PHE A 120 -8.77 0.76 -3.25
C PHE A 120 -9.71 1.00 -2.06
N ASP A 121 -9.99 -0.02 -1.25
CA ASP A 121 -10.98 0.05 -0.16
C ASP A 121 -12.33 0.65 -0.58
N LYS A 122 -12.86 0.18 -1.73
CA LYS A 122 -14.08 0.70 -2.34
C LYS A 122 -15.06 -0.40 -2.68
N GLU A 123 -16.31 -0.27 -2.23
CA GLU A 123 -17.41 -1.09 -2.72
C GLU A 123 -17.56 -0.92 -4.23
N VAL A 124 -17.66 -2.03 -4.95
CA VAL A 124 -17.72 -2.06 -6.41
C VAL A 124 -19.08 -2.54 -6.86
N THR A 125 -19.66 -1.84 -7.82
CA THR A 125 -20.80 -2.35 -8.59
C THR A 125 -20.30 -2.68 -9.98
N PHE A 126 -20.59 -3.87 -10.47
CA PHE A 126 -20.13 -4.32 -11.78
C PHE A 126 -21.13 -4.01 -12.89
N SER A 127 -20.57 -3.71 -14.06
CA SER A 127 -21.26 -3.55 -15.34
C SER A 127 -20.43 -4.22 -16.44
N ASP A 128 -20.92 -4.16 -17.68
CA ASP A 128 -20.11 -4.50 -18.84
C ASP A 128 -18.85 -3.63 -18.88
N VAL A 129 -17.76 -4.24 -19.34
CA VAL A 129 -16.47 -3.58 -19.53
C VAL A 129 -16.30 -3.30 -21.01
N ASN A 130 -16.15 -2.03 -21.36
CA ASN A 130 -15.98 -1.61 -22.75
C ASN A 130 -14.49 -1.37 -23.07
N CYS A 131 -14.17 -1.50 -24.36
CA CYS A 131 -12.87 -1.13 -24.89
C CYS A 131 -12.79 0.38 -25.04
N GLU A 132 -11.74 0.98 -24.50
CA GLU A 132 -11.46 2.42 -24.63
C GLU A 132 -11.28 2.92 -26.07
N LEU A 133 -10.81 2.07 -26.98
CA LEU A 133 -10.41 2.50 -28.32
C LEU A 133 -11.62 2.68 -29.25
N ASN A 134 -12.69 1.91 -29.02
CA ASN A 134 -13.84 1.88 -29.91
C ASN A 134 -15.20 1.75 -29.18
N ASP A 135 -15.20 1.80 -27.84
CA ASP A 135 -16.38 1.60 -26.98
C ASP A 135 -17.12 0.27 -27.20
N GLY A 136 -16.46 -0.72 -27.81
CA GLY A 136 -17.01 -2.07 -27.98
C GLY A 136 -16.91 -2.88 -26.69
N VAL A 137 -17.93 -3.69 -26.38
CA VAL A 137 -17.93 -4.54 -25.17
C VAL A 137 -16.78 -5.56 -25.23
N LEU A 138 -15.88 -5.52 -24.23
CA LEU A 138 -14.81 -6.50 -24.00
C LEU A 138 -15.31 -7.67 -23.14
N TYR A 139 -15.96 -7.35 -22.02
CA TYR A 139 -16.54 -8.32 -21.11
C TYR A 139 -17.99 -7.98 -20.81
N THR A 140 -18.86 -8.98 -20.89
CA THR A 140 -20.23 -8.87 -20.39
C THR A 140 -20.28 -9.38 -18.96
N TYR A 141 -20.86 -8.61 -18.05
CA TYR A 141 -21.05 -9.04 -16.67
C TYR A 141 -22.38 -9.79 -16.52
N ASN A 142 -22.32 -11.04 -16.07
CA ASN A 142 -23.50 -11.84 -15.74
C ASN A 142 -23.75 -11.77 -14.21
N SER A 143 -24.75 -10.99 -13.80
CA SER A 143 -25.11 -10.80 -12.40
C SER A 143 -25.74 -12.02 -11.73
N GLU A 144 -26.32 -12.97 -12.49
CA GLU A 144 -26.91 -14.19 -11.92
C GLU A 144 -25.83 -15.15 -11.41
N ASN A 145 -24.72 -15.21 -12.13
CA ASN A 145 -23.60 -16.09 -11.82
C ASN A 145 -22.40 -15.37 -11.19
N ASN A 146 -22.47 -14.03 -11.09
CA ASN A 146 -21.38 -13.15 -10.68
C ASN A 146 -20.09 -13.40 -11.49
N THR A 147 -20.17 -13.39 -12.82
CA THR A 147 -19.03 -13.69 -13.69
C THR A 147 -18.92 -12.73 -14.86
N PHE A 148 -17.69 -12.33 -15.20
CA PHE A 148 -17.37 -11.67 -16.45
C PHE A 148 -17.12 -12.70 -17.54
N VAL A 149 -17.70 -12.51 -18.73
CA VAL A 149 -17.52 -13.39 -19.88
C VAL A 149 -16.92 -12.59 -21.03
N TRP A 150 -15.82 -13.08 -21.58
CA TRP A 150 -15.13 -12.45 -22.69
C TRP A 150 -16.00 -12.44 -23.97
N ASN A 151 -16.03 -11.29 -24.64
CA ASN A 151 -16.70 -11.15 -25.93
C ASN A 151 -15.78 -11.60 -27.07
N ASN A 152 -15.93 -12.86 -27.50
CA ASN A 152 -15.17 -13.44 -28.62
C ASN A 152 -15.34 -12.71 -29.97
N ASN A 153 -16.35 -11.85 -30.11
CA ASN A 153 -16.56 -11.05 -31.31
C ASN A 153 -15.87 -9.69 -31.25
N HIS A 154 -15.34 -9.31 -30.08
CA HIS A 154 -14.51 -8.12 -29.99
C HIS A 154 -13.23 -8.40 -30.78
N THR A 155 -13.05 -7.70 -31.90
CA THR A 155 -11.78 -7.73 -32.62
C THR A 155 -10.74 -7.19 -31.66
N GLY A 156 -9.93 -8.07 -31.08
CA GLY A 156 -8.85 -7.67 -30.20
C GLY A 156 -8.06 -6.57 -30.91
N HIS A 157 -8.13 -5.35 -30.38
CA HIS A 157 -7.03 -4.44 -30.62
C HIS A 157 -5.88 -5.11 -29.93
N GLY A 158 -4.77 -5.33 -30.62
CA GLY A 158 -3.53 -5.64 -29.94
C GLY A 158 -3.36 -4.51 -28.95
N GLY A 159 -3.73 -4.77 -27.69
CA GLY A 159 -3.60 -3.85 -26.60
C GLY A 159 -2.12 -3.75 -26.38
N VAL A 160 -1.47 -2.96 -27.24
CA VAL A 160 -0.11 -2.53 -27.02
C VAL A 160 -0.24 -1.39 -26.04
N GLY A 161 -0.76 -1.73 -24.85
CA GLY A 161 -0.68 -0.86 -23.70
C GLY A 161 0.80 -0.61 -23.54
N THR A 162 1.19 0.64 -23.71
CA THR A 162 2.55 1.03 -23.42
C THR A 162 2.68 0.86 -21.91
N GLU A 163 3.23 -0.27 -21.46
CA GLU A 163 3.53 -0.48 -20.04
C GLU A 163 4.66 0.49 -19.65
N PRO A 164 4.67 0.99 -18.40
CA PRO A 164 5.77 1.79 -17.93
C PRO A 164 7.04 0.93 -17.89
N ILE A 165 8.10 1.41 -18.53
CA ILE A 165 9.42 0.76 -18.53
C ILE A 165 10.31 1.26 -17.39
N TYR A 166 9.96 2.40 -16.79
CA TYR A 166 10.69 2.97 -15.68
C TYR A 166 9.81 3.96 -14.91
N THR A 167 9.91 3.96 -13.58
CA THR A 167 9.16 4.83 -12.68
C THR A 167 10.12 5.57 -11.76
N LYS A 168 9.82 6.85 -11.48
CA LYS A 168 10.62 7.68 -10.58
C LYS A 168 9.76 8.55 -9.68
N VAL A 169 9.99 8.44 -8.38
CA VAL A 169 9.43 9.36 -7.38
C VAL A 169 9.86 10.79 -7.69
N ASN A 170 8.88 11.66 -7.86
CA ASN A 170 9.05 13.10 -7.99
C ASN A 170 8.99 13.80 -6.63
N SER A 171 7.96 13.50 -5.85
CA SER A 171 7.81 14.05 -4.51
C SER A 171 6.95 13.17 -3.62
N ILE A 172 7.24 13.20 -2.32
CA ILE A 172 6.47 12.51 -1.29
C ILE A 172 6.03 13.56 -0.27
N LYS A 173 4.74 13.56 0.05
CA LYS A 173 4.17 14.45 1.08
C LYS A 173 3.31 13.64 2.03
N ARG A 174 3.41 13.98 3.31
CA ARG A 174 2.51 13.45 4.33
C ARG A 174 1.41 14.48 4.58
N ASP A 175 0.17 14.03 4.52
CA ASP A 175 -1.01 14.83 4.86
C ASP A 175 -1.81 14.08 5.93
N GLY A 176 -1.46 14.35 7.20
CA GLY A 176 -1.95 13.59 8.35
C GLY A 176 -1.59 12.10 8.26
N ASP A 177 -2.64 11.28 8.12
CA ASP A 177 -2.56 9.81 8.09
C ASP A 177 -2.31 9.27 6.68
N LYS A 178 -2.28 10.17 5.69
CA LYS A 178 -2.14 9.86 4.27
C LYS A 178 -0.75 10.17 3.75
N ILE A 179 -0.36 9.43 2.73
CA ILE A 179 0.87 9.63 1.97
C ILE A 179 0.47 9.97 0.54
N LYS A 180 0.88 11.14 0.08
CA LYS A 180 0.74 11.57 -1.29
C LYS A 180 2.06 11.37 -2.01
N LEU A 181 2.06 10.50 -2.99
CA LEU A 181 3.18 10.22 -3.88
C LEU A 181 2.91 10.89 -5.22
N VAL A 182 3.84 11.72 -5.68
CA VAL A 182 3.87 12.18 -7.08
C VAL A 182 5.05 11.49 -7.73
N LEU A 183 4.82 10.86 -8.87
CA LEU A 183 5.85 10.18 -9.63
C LEU A 183 5.77 10.55 -11.12
N ASN A 184 6.84 10.25 -11.83
CA ASN A 184 6.90 10.25 -13.28
C ASN A 184 7.10 8.81 -13.76
N LYS A 185 6.53 8.47 -14.91
CA LYS A 185 6.75 7.19 -15.58
C LYS A 185 7.30 7.42 -16.98
N LEU A 186 8.14 6.50 -17.44
CA LEU A 186 8.57 6.40 -18.82
C LEU A 186 7.91 5.19 -19.46
N TYR A 187 7.50 5.35 -20.70
CA TYR A 187 6.71 4.41 -21.47
C TYR A 187 7.43 4.11 -22.78
N TYR A 188 7.45 2.84 -23.20
CA TYR A 188 7.98 2.44 -24.49
C TYR A 188 7.18 1.30 -25.11
N ASN A 189 6.89 1.45 -26.40
CA ASN A 189 6.15 0.48 -27.17
C ASN A 189 6.97 0.06 -28.41
N PRO A 190 7.60 -1.12 -28.40
CA PRO A 190 8.48 -1.55 -29.50
C PRO A 190 7.73 -1.82 -30.81
N LEU A 191 6.40 -1.98 -30.78
CA LEU A 191 5.60 -2.24 -31.97
C LEU A 191 5.13 -0.95 -32.66
N GLN A 192 5.12 0.18 -31.94
CA GLN A 192 4.46 1.40 -32.39
C GLN A 192 5.34 2.64 -32.37
N SER A 193 6.47 2.63 -31.66
CA SER A 193 7.23 3.85 -31.36
C SER A 193 8.74 3.68 -31.47
N ASP A 194 9.38 4.67 -32.10
CA ASP A 194 10.83 4.93 -32.07
C ASP A 194 11.23 5.91 -30.95
N TYR A 195 10.32 6.19 -30.02
CA TYR A 195 10.50 7.11 -28.89
C TYR A 195 10.09 6.49 -27.57
N ILE A 196 10.70 7.00 -26.49
CA ILE A 196 10.28 6.82 -25.11
C ILE A 196 9.47 8.05 -24.70
N THR A 197 8.33 7.84 -24.05
CA THR A 197 7.36 8.89 -23.69
C THR A 197 7.11 8.97 -22.19
N THR A 198 6.48 10.06 -21.74
CA THR A 198 6.09 10.26 -20.33
C THR A 198 4.61 9.99 -20.06
N ASP A 199 3.87 9.65 -21.10
CA ASP A 199 2.47 9.26 -21.05
C ASP A 199 2.22 7.97 -21.85
N PRO A 200 1.24 7.16 -21.44
CA PRO A 200 0.90 5.90 -22.09
C PRO A 200 0.36 6.07 -23.52
N LEU A 201 -0.16 7.26 -23.86
CA LEU A 201 -0.70 7.59 -25.19
C LEU A 201 0.39 7.99 -26.20
N GLY A 202 1.65 8.13 -25.76
CA GLY A 202 2.78 8.45 -26.63
C GLY A 202 2.83 9.91 -27.11
N ILE A 203 2.12 10.83 -26.45
CA ILE A 203 2.00 12.24 -26.84
C ILE A 203 3.29 13.01 -26.51
N ASN A 204 3.79 12.86 -25.28
CA ASN A 204 4.92 13.58 -24.71
C ASN A 204 6.20 12.75 -24.81
N ARG A 205 6.93 12.94 -25.92
CA ARG A 205 8.19 12.25 -26.22
C ARG A 205 9.36 12.90 -25.50
N VAL A 206 10.18 12.09 -24.84
CA VAL A 206 11.35 12.59 -24.09
C VAL A 206 12.68 12.07 -24.63
N TYR A 207 12.71 10.87 -25.22
CA TYR A 207 13.93 10.31 -25.79
C TYR A 207 13.67 9.54 -27.09
N ASN A 208 14.69 9.42 -27.94
CA ASN A 208 14.71 8.48 -29.04
C ASN A 208 15.02 7.08 -28.48
N ALA A 209 14.18 6.09 -28.77
CA ALA A 209 14.34 4.73 -28.23
C ALA A 209 15.63 4.06 -28.75
N ASN A 210 16.03 4.32 -30.00
CA ASN A 210 17.20 3.70 -30.62
C ASN A 210 18.51 4.00 -29.86
N ASP A 211 18.59 5.14 -29.16
CA ASP A 211 19.76 5.50 -28.36
C ASP A 211 19.95 4.58 -27.15
N TYR A 212 18.92 3.82 -26.78
CA TYR A 212 18.89 2.93 -25.62
C TYR A 212 18.66 1.47 -26.01
N MET A 213 18.55 1.13 -27.29
CA MET A 213 18.40 -0.27 -27.70
C MET A 213 19.74 -1.03 -27.60
N HIS A 214 19.67 -2.29 -27.18
CA HIS A 214 20.80 -3.21 -27.21
C HIS A 214 20.36 -4.62 -27.61
N THR A 215 21.28 -5.39 -28.20
CA THR A 215 21.01 -6.78 -28.56
C THR A 215 21.31 -7.70 -27.39
N THR A 216 20.31 -8.48 -26.99
CA THR A 216 20.39 -9.58 -26.02
C THR A 216 20.39 -10.93 -26.72
N GLU A 217 20.52 -12.01 -25.96
CA GLU A 217 20.35 -13.37 -26.49
C GLU A 217 18.92 -13.67 -26.98
N ASN A 218 17.92 -12.91 -26.51
CA ASN A 218 16.50 -13.12 -26.81
C ASN A 218 15.93 -12.10 -27.82
N GLY A 219 16.77 -11.21 -28.36
CA GLY A 219 16.35 -10.15 -29.30
C GLY A 219 16.85 -8.76 -28.89
N GLU A 220 16.29 -7.72 -29.50
CA GLU A 220 16.56 -6.33 -29.11
C GLU A 220 15.72 -5.92 -27.90
N ASP A 221 16.35 -5.26 -26.93
CA ASP A 221 15.72 -4.79 -25.71
C ASP A 221 16.21 -3.39 -25.32
N ILE A 222 15.47 -2.69 -24.47
CA ILE A 222 15.89 -1.39 -23.91
C ILE A 222 16.96 -1.63 -22.84
N ASP A 223 18.09 -0.94 -22.97
CA ASP A 223 19.10 -0.80 -21.93
C ASP A 223 18.55 0.11 -20.82
N LEU A 224 17.76 -0.48 -19.91
CA LEU A 224 17.17 0.21 -18.78
C LEU A 224 18.22 0.81 -17.84
N THR A 225 19.42 0.24 -17.78
CA THR A 225 20.51 0.77 -16.96
C THR A 225 20.98 2.11 -17.51
N LYS A 226 21.22 2.19 -18.82
CA LYS A 226 21.59 3.43 -19.51
C LYS A 226 20.47 4.45 -19.48
N LEU A 227 19.23 4.02 -19.72
CA LEU A 227 18.06 4.89 -19.72
C LEU A 227 17.82 5.52 -18.35
N SER A 228 17.74 4.70 -17.30
CA SER A 228 17.51 5.18 -15.93
C SER A 228 18.62 6.12 -15.48
N ALA A 229 19.89 5.78 -15.71
CA ALA A 229 21.00 6.66 -15.37
C ALA A 229 20.92 8.02 -16.09
N ASN A 230 20.53 8.05 -17.36
CA ASN A 230 20.37 9.31 -18.08
C ASN A 230 19.18 10.13 -17.58
N TYR A 231 18.05 9.46 -17.32
CA TYR A 231 16.86 10.11 -16.80
C TYR A 231 17.09 10.69 -15.40
N GLU A 232 17.74 9.95 -14.50
CA GLU A 232 18.13 10.40 -13.16
C GLU A 232 19.02 11.64 -13.21
N ASN A 233 20.03 11.65 -14.08
CA ASN A 233 20.93 12.79 -14.25
C ASN A 233 20.23 14.05 -14.79
N ASN A 234 19.08 13.90 -15.45
CA ASN A 234 18.30 15.00 -16.01
C ASN A 234 16.97 15.22 -15.27
N PHE A 235 16.74 14.49 -14.16
CA PHE A 235 15.42 14.42 -13.56
C PHE A 235 14.91 15.78 -13.13
N ASP A 236 15.74 16.63 -12.53
CA ASP A 236 15.32 17.97 -12.11
C ASP A 236 14.81 18.85 -13.26
N ASN A 237 15.31 18.65 -14.47
CA ASN A 237 14.85 19.35 -15.66
C ASN A 237 13.59 18.70 -16.24
N LEU A 238 13.45 17.39 -16.12
CA LEU A 238 12.38 16.61 -16.74
C LEU A 238 11.17 16.38 -15.84
N LYS A 239 11.32 16.47 -14.51
CA LYS A 239 10.28 16.07 -13.55
C LYS A 239 8.97 16.84 -13.68
N ASN A 240 9.03 18.06 -14.22
CA ASN A 240 7.86 18.89 -14.51
C ASN A 240 7.50 18.95 -16.01
N ILE A 241 8.25 18.24 -16.85
CA ILE A 241 8.02 18.12 -18.29
C ILE A 241 7.31 16.79 -18.53
N GLY A 242 6.10 16.85 -19.06
CA GLY A 242 5.28 15.66 -19.33
C GLY A 242 4.33 15.29 -18.19
N THR A 243 3.69 14.14 -18.34
CA THR A 243 2.66 13.68 -17.42
C THR A 243 3.26 13.22 -16.09
N ARG A 244 2.63 13.64 -15.00
CA ARG A 244 2.92 13.19 -13.64
C ARG A 244 1.70 12.51 -13.07
N TYR A 245 1.93 11.55 -12.19
CA TYR A 245 0.87 10.77 -11.56
C TYR A 245 0.92 10.99 -10.07
N SER A 246 -0.22 11.36 -9.52
CA SER A 246 -0.39 11.65 -8.10
C SER A 246 -1.28 10.58 -7.48
N TYR A 247 -0.73 9.82 -6.56
CA TYR A 247 -1.43 8.77 -5.82
C TYR A 247 -1.50 9.16 -4.35
N THR A 248 -2.69 9.08 -3.77
CA THR A 248 -2.89 9.30 -2.33
C THR A 248 -3.24 7.98 -1.66
N PHE A 249 -2.36 7.53 -0.77
CA PHE A 249 -2.51 6.31 0.00
C PHE A 249 -2.91 6.62 1.44
N ALA A 250 -3.79 5.80 2.01
CA ALA A 250 -4.07 5.77 3.43
C ALA A 250 -3.69 4.42 4.02
N LYS A 251 -3.31 4.42 5.31
CA LYS A 251 -3.02 3.17 6.02
C LYS A 251 -4.30 2.61 6.63
N LYS A 252 -4.69 1.40 6.21
CA LYS A 252 -5.83 0.66 6.74
C LYS A 252 -5.41 -0.75 7.13
N ASP A 253 -5.75 -1.17 8.34
CA ASP A 253 -5.47 -2.52 8.86
C ASP A 253 -4.02 -3.02 8.68
N GLY A 254 -3.05 -2.09 8.72
CA GLY A 254 -1.62 -2.40 8.58
C GLY A 254 -1.07 -2.30 7.15
N HIS A 255 -1.92 -2.09 6.13
CA HIS A 255 -1.56 -2.01 4.72
C HIS A 255 -1.89 -0.63 4.13
N TYR A 256 -1.23 -0.25 3.03
CA TYR A 256 -1.58 0.96 2.28
C TYR A 256 -2.64 0.65 1.22
N VAL A 257 -3.70 1.46 1.19
CA VAL A 257 -4.74 1.42 0.16
C VAL A 257 -4.74 2.73 -0.60
N LEU A 258 -4.98 2.66 -1.91
CA LEU A 258 -5.05 3.80 -2.81
C LEU A 258 -6.45 4.43 -2.75
N GLU A 259 -6.55 5.60 -2.12
CA GLU A 259 -7.84 6.30 -1.99
C GLU A 259 -8.16 7.18 -3.20
N ASP A 260 -7.12 7.81 -3.75
CA ASP A 260 -7.26 8.85 -4.77
C ASP A 260 -6.11 8.83 -5.78
N TYR A 261 -6.44 9.18 -7.01
CA TYR A 261 -5.55 9.14 -8.15
C TYR A 261 -5.82 10.32 -9.10
N ASP A 262 -4.78 11.07 -9.42
CA ASP A 262 -4.83 12.19 -10.35
C ASP A 262 -3.73 12.09 -11.43
N VAL A 263 -4.13 12.31 -12.68
CA VAL A 263 -3.21 12.64 -13.78
C VAL A 263 -2.94 14.14 -13.73
N ILE A 264 -1.69 14.53 -13.49
CA ILE A 264 -1.25 15.92 -13.59
C ILE A 264 -0.57 16.07 -14.96
N SER A 265 -1.33 16.56 -15.94
CA SER A 265 -0.79 16.89 -17.25
C SER A 265 0.29 17.97 -17.13
N ALA A 266 1.24 17.97 -18.07
CA ALA A 266 2.10 19.13 -18.25
C ALA A 266 1.21 20.36 -18.52
N GLU A 267 1.47 21.48 -17.85
CA GLU A 267 0.88 22.76 -18.29
C GLU A 267 1.56 23.16 -19.60
N ASP A 268 0.76 23.60 -20.59
CA ASP A 268 1.22 24.17 -21.87
C ASP A 268 2.13 25.40 -21.68
#